data_AF-A0A2H6EES1-F1
#
_entry.id   AF-A0A2H6EES1-F1
#
_cell.length_a   1.000
_cell.length_b   1.000
_cell.length_c   1.000
_cell.angle_alpha   90.00
_cell.angle_beta   90.00
_cell.angle_gamma   90.00
#
_symmetry.space_group_name_H-M   'P 1'
#
loop_
_entity.id
_entity.type
_entity.pdbx_description
1 polymer ?
#
loop_
_entity_poly.entity_id
_entity_poly.type
_entity_poly.pdbx_seq_one_letter_code
_entity_poly.pdbx_strand_id
1 'polypeptide(L)' 'MVDSDFIKKLFFELFEARNEEEVDEVIQTHPDIFKQENWQPYGDNESFFGVIENQQSSPIPALVEKITNSIDAILI' A
#
# COMPACT_ATOMS: atom_id res chain seq x y z
N MET A 1 -15.09 -3.75 16.01
CA MET A 1 -14.83 -2.39 15.50
C MET A 1 -13.39 -2.09 15.88
N VAL A 2 -12.50 -1.91 14.90
CA VAL A 2 -11.09 -1.64 15.19
C VAL A 2 -10.99 -0.23 15.78
N ASP A 3 -10.28 -0.10 16.90
CA ASP A 3 -10.18 1.16 17.62
C ASP A 3 -9.38 2.21 16.84
N SER A 4 -9.80 3.48 16.87
CA SER A 4 -9.14 4.56 16.12
C SER A 4 -7.71 4.78 16.59
N ASP A 5 -7.45 4.63 17.89
CA ASP A 5 -6.11 4.75 18.45
C ASP A 5 -5.21 3.59 18.03
N PHE A 6 -5.78 2.38 17.89
CA PHE A 6 -5.06 1.23 17.35
C PHE A 6 -4.62 1.48 15.90
N ILE A 7 -5.53 1.94 15.02
CA ILE A 7 -5.19 2.22 13.62
C ILE A 7 -4.10 3.30 13.53
N LYS A 8 -4.20 4.34 14.36
CA LYS A 8 -3.21 5.41 14.40
C LYS A 8 -1.83 4.88 14.82
N LYS A 9 -1.79 4.00 15.83
CA LYS A 9 -0.54 3.36 16.28
C LYS A 9 0.06 2.49 15.17
N LEU A 10 -0.73 1.63 14.55
CA LEU A 10 -0.30 0.77 13.44
C LEU A 10 0.26 1.59 12.27
N PHE A 11 -0.39 2.73 11.94
CA PHE A 11 0.11 3.63 10.91
C PHE A 11 1.52 4.15 11.23
N PHE A 12 1.75 4.62 12.46
CA PHE A 12 3.07 5.14 12.83
C PHE A 12 4.14 4.03 12.90
N GLU A 13 3.79 2.82 13.35
CA GLU A 13 4.69 1.67 13.31
C GLU A 13 5.19 1.38 11.88
N LEU A 14 4.28 1.39 10.90
CA LEU A 14 4.64 1.20 9.48
C LEU A 14 5.40 2.41 8.91
N PHE A 15 5.01 3.63 9.28
CA PHE A 15 5.63 4.86 8.77
C PHE A 15 7.07 5.04 9.26
N GLU A 16 7.37 4.61 10.48
CA GLU A 16 8.70 4.73 11.09
C GLU A 16 9.66 3.60 10.68
N ALA A 17 9.17 2.52 10.06
CA ALA A 17 9.98 1.42 9.54
C ALA A 17 10.95 1.92 8.46
N ARG A 18 12.22 1.57 8.60
CA ARG A 18 13.31 2.15 7.80
C ARG A 18 13.65 1.35 6.55
N ASN A 19 13.21 0.12 6.48
CA ASN A 19 13.51 -0.82 5.41
C ASN A 19 12.40 -1.89 5.33
N GLU A 20 12.48 -2.72 4.29
CA GLU A 20 11.49 -3.76 4.02
C GLU A 20 11.44 -4.82 5.13
N GLU A 21 12.58 -5.15 5.77
CA GLU A 21 12.63 -6.13 6.86
C GLU A 21 11.85 -5.66 8.09
N GLU A 22 12.01 -4.39 8.48
CA GLU A 22 11.26 -3.77 9.58
C GLU A 22 9.75 -3.69 9.29
N VAL A 23 9.38 -3.44 8.03
CA VAL A 23 7.96 -3.47 7.61
C VAL A 23 7.39 -4.88 7.75
N ASP A 24 8.13 -5.90 7.30
CA ASP A 24 7.72 -7.30 7.42
C ASP A 24 7.55 -7.72 8.88
N GLU A 25 8.42 -7.27 9.79
CA GLU A 25 8.27 -7.50 11.23
C GLU A 25 6.95 -6.92 11.74
N VAL A 26 6.63 -5.65 11.41
CA VAL A 26 5.36 -5.02 11.81
C VAL A 26 4.17 -5.81 11.26
N ILE A 27 4.19 -6.20 9.99
CA ILE A 27 3.10 -7.00 9.38
C ILE A 27 2.90 -8.33 10.12
N GLN A 28 3.99 -9.03 10.42
CA GLN A 28 3.94 -10.33 11.11
C GLN A 28 3.41 -10.22 12.55
N THR A 29 3.61 -9.08 13.22
CA THR A 29 3.08 -8.86 14.58
C THR A 29 1.56 -8.65 14.63
N HIS A 30 0.92 -8.36 13.49
CA HIS A 30 -0.53 -8.07 13.40
C HIS A 30 -1.26 -9.02 12.43
N PRO A 31 -1.22 -10.35 12.63
CA PRO A 31 -1.75 -11.34 11.68
C PRO A 31 -3.26 -11.22 11.46
N ASP A 32 -4.02 -10.78 12.47
CA ASP A 32 -5.47 -10.60 12.37
C ASP A 32 -5.88 -9.46 11.42
N ILE A 33 -4.97 -8.51 11.18
CA ILE A 33 -5.16 -7.36 10.29
C ILE A 33 -4.67 -7.69 8.89
N PHE A 34 -3.49 -8.31 8.75
CA PHE A 34 -2.85 -8.55 7.45
C PHE A 34 -3.16 -9.92 6.82
N LYS A 35 -4.10 -10.67 7.39
CA LYS A 35 -4.61 -11.92 6.81
C LYS A 35 -5.28 -11.70 5.44
N GLN A 36 -5.18 -12.70 4.58
CA GLN A 36 -5.63 -12.66 3.18
C GLN A 36 -7.08 -12.19 3.05
N GLU A 37 -7.96 -12.56 3.98
CA GLU A 37 -9.39 -12.26 3.92
C GLU A 37 -9.70 -10.77 4.07
N ASN A 38 -8.78 -9.99 4.65
CA ASN A 38 -8.93 -8.55 4.83
C ASN A 38 -8.47 -7.76 3.59
N TRP A 39 -7.74 -8.38 2.68
CA TRP A 39 -7.33 -7.74 1.43
C TRP A 39 -8.50 -7.77 0.44
N GLN A 40 -8.81 -6.61 -0.13
CA GLN A 40 -9.87 -6.45 -1.11
C GLN A 40 -9.29 -5.85 -2.39
N PRO A 41 -9.83 -6.19 -3.57
CA PRO A 41 -9.43 -5.55 -4.81
C PRO A 41 -9.61 -4.05 -4.69
N TYR A 42 -8.63 -3.29 -5.17
CA TYR A 42 -8.75 -1.84 -5.22
C TYR A 42 -10.03 -1.47 -5.98
N GLY A 43 -10.87 -0.62 -5.38
CA GLY A 43 -12.15 -0.21 -5.98
C GLY A 43 -13.13 -1.34 -6.32
N ASP A 44 -13.06 -2.49 -5.63
CA ASP A 44 -13.86 -3.70 -5.91
C ASP A 44 -13.71 -4.22 -7.35
N ASN A 45 -12.58 -3.90 -8.01
CA ASN A 45 -12.32 -4.26 -9.39
C ASN A 45 -10.98 -5.00 -9.53
N GLU A 46 -11.07 -6.32 -9.65
CA GLU A 46 -9.94 -7.21 -9.91
C GLU A 46 -9.11 -6.82 -11.15
N SER A 47 -9.71 -6.12 -12.12
CA SER A 47 -8.99 -5.65 -13.32
C SER A 47 -7.94 -4.59 -12.99
N PHE A 48 -8.04 -3.91 -11.84
CA PHE A 48 -7.00 -2.98 -11.39
C PHE A 48 -5.72 -3.69 -10.93
N PHE A 49 -5.78 -4.98 -10.59
CA PHE A 49 -4.57 -5.77 -10.31
C PHE A 49 -3.63 -5.79 -11.52
N GLY A 50 -4.16 -6.01 -12.73
CA GLY A 50 -3.37 -5.98 -13.97
C GLY A 50 -2.78 -4.60 -14.31
N VAL A 51 -3.39 -3.52 -13.82
CA VAL A 51 -2.84 -2.16 -13.95
C VAL A 51 -1.69 -1.94 -12.95
N ILE A 52 -1.80 -2.48 -11.74
CA ILE A 52 -0.75 -2.41 -10.71
C ILE A 52 0.46 -3.28 -11.10
N GLU A 53 0.24 -4.47 -11.62
CA GLU A 53 1.30 -5.38 -12.06
C GLU A 53 2.05 -4.85 -13.30
N ASN A 54 1.36 -4.11 -14.16
CA ASN A 54 1.95 -3.49 -15.35
C ASN A 54 2.66 -2.15 -15.05
N GLN A 55 2.84 -1.78 -13.78
CA GLN A 55 3.69 -0.64 -13.40
C GLN A 55 5.15 -0.96 -13.69
N GLN A 56 5.91 0.07 -14.08
CA GLN A 56 7.32 -0.13 -14.39
C GLN A 56 8.11 -0.63 -13.17
N SER A 57 8.78 -1.77 -13.32
CA SER A 57 9.63 -2.37 -12.28
C SER A 57 10.99 -1.69 -12.12
N SER A 58 11.41 -0.89 -13.11
CA SER A 58 12.64 -0.11 -13.05
C SER A 58 12.40 1.22 -12.33
N PRO A 59 13.25 1.60 -11.35
CA PRO A 59 13.00 2.74 -10.48
C PRO A 59 12.93 4.09 -11.19
N ILE A 60 13.66 4.28 -12.31
CA ILE A 60 13.63 5.54 -13.06
C ILE A 60 12.29 5.72 -13.80
N PRO A 61 11.84 4.77 -14.64
CA PRO A 61 10.51 4.82 -15.24
C PRO A 61 9.38 4.87 -14.20
N ALA A 62 9.48 4.11 -13.10
CA ALA A 62 8.48 4.08 -12.04
C ALA A 62 8.28 5.45 -11.37
N LEU A 63 9.36 6.21 -11.18
CA LEU A 63 9.30 7.56 -10.61
C LEU A 63 8.57 8.54 -11.54
N VAL A 64 8.88 8.50 -12.84
CA VAL A 64 8.22 9.34 -13.85
C VAL A 64 6.73 9.01 -13.94
N GLU A 65 6.38 7.73 -13.92
CA GLU A 65 5.01 7.23 -13.96
C GLU A 65 4.19 7.69 -12.73
N LYS A 66 4.73 7.56 -11.52
CA LYS A 66 4.06 8.01 -10.29
C LYS A 66 3.77 9.51 -10.27
N ILE A 67 4.70 10.35 -10.76
CA ILE A 67 4.49 11.81 -10.85
C ILE A 67 3.41 12.11 -11.89
N THR A 68 3.46 11.46 -13.05
CA THR A 68 2.50 11.70 -14.14
C THR A 68 1.08 11.28 -13.73
N ASN A 69 0.91 10.08 -13.16
CA ASN A 69 -0.37 9.60 -12.65
C ASN A 69 -0.94 10.49 -11.54
N SER A 70 -0.07 11.12 -10.73
CA SER A 70 -0.50 12.06 -9.69
C SER A 70 -1.01 13.39 -10.28
N ILE A 71 -0.46 13.84 -11.41
CA ILE A 71 -0.92 15.04 -12.12
C ILE A 71 -2.28 14.77 -12.77
N ASP A 72 -2.43 13.63 -13.47
CA ASP A 72 -3.68 13.23 -14.10
C ASP A 72 -4.80 13.04 -13.06
N ALA A 73 -4.48 12.54 -11.87
CA ALA A 73 -5.44 12.38 -10.78
C ALA A 73 -5.92 13.72 -10.15
N ILE A 74 -5.14 14.79 -10.28
CA ILE A 74 -5.47 16.13 -9.74
C ILE A 74 -6.20 16.99 -10.76
N LEU A 75 -5.94 16.81 -12.05
CA LEU A 75 -6.52 17.61 -13.14
C LEU A 75 -7.93 17.17 -13.56
N ILE A 76 -8.67 16.50 -12.67
CA ILE A 76 -10.10 16.17 -12.82
C ILE A 76 -10.96 17.42 -12.63
#